data_AF-A0A1C7MC78-F1
#
_entry.id   AF-A0A1C7MC78-F1
#
_cell.length_a   1.000
_cell.length_b   1.000
_cell.length_c   1.000
_cell.angle_alpha   90.00
_cell.angle_beta   90.00
_cell.angle_gamma   90.00
#
_symmetry.space_group_name_H-M   'P 1'
#
loop_
_entity.id
_entity.type
_entity.pdbx_description
1 polymer ?
#
loop_
_entity_poly.entity_id
_entity_poly.type
_entity_poly.pdbx_seq_one_letter_code
_entity_poly.pdbx_strand_id
1 'polypeptide(L)'
;MYTSADSTLFDDVILGSNIDDTDTDAIYDLSDYLDDFQHRKRTPGDDPLGQWVPHIDEYLDELMRLEGHGDYQDSLCPVCGIAEATLRCSDCDDLRLLCAGCTISRHLANPVHRVSVWTGTYFQQTSLKALGLRVQLGHPPGERCLNPAHAFADDFVLLDSNGIHEIGLDFSTSDQPKTAATFRLLETFHLLSVQTKISGFEFYSALARRTDNTGVEPVKDRYPSFMRMVREWRHLKMLKRAGRGLDPGGVSATQPGGCAVLCTACPHPGVNIPPNWKDATKKSMDANFRLKRKKVSSHKKDPGLNHGYAYVVEENAYKSHLSTFSDLIPRSPMTATTTMLSSSRI
;
A
#
# COMPACT_ATOMS: atom_id res chain seq x y z
N MET A 1 -52.26 -23.28 0.40
CA MET A 1 -52.18 -23.97 1.71
C MET A 1 -50.82 -23.63 2.32
N TYR A 2 -50.80 -23.40 3.64
CA TYR A 2 -49.73 -22.84 4.49
C TYR A 2 -49.61 -21.31 4.41
N THR A 3 -50.35 -20.52 5.20
CA THR A 3 -50.36 -20.23 6.66
C THR A 3 -49.29 -19.24 7.09
N SER A 4 -49.78 -18.12 7.64
CA SER A 4 -49.09 -17.11 8.43
C SER A 4 -48.40 -17.70 9.67
N ALA A 5 -47.20 -17.21 9.96
CA ALA A 5 -46.64 -17.05 11.30
C ALA A 5 -45.41 -16.15 11.18
N ASP A 6 -44.90 -15.46 12.19
CA ASP A 6 -45.44 -14.78 13.37
C ASP A 6 -44.20 -14.03 13.88
N SER A 7 -44.38 -12.78 14.30
CA SER A 7 -43.31 -11.97 14.87
C SER A 7 -43.12 -12.40 16.31
N THR A 8 -42.01 -13.06 16.64
CA THR A 8 -41.38 -13.05 17.97
C THR A 8 -40.24 -14.06 17.97
N LEU A 9 -39.00 -13.57 18.09
CA LEU A 9 -37.85 -14.33 18.57
C LEU A 9 -36.75 -13.31 18.74
N PHE A 10 -36.54 -12.85 19.97
CA PHE A 10 -35.25 -12.63 20.63
C PHE A 10 -35.49 -11.83 21.92
N ASP A 11 -36.23 -12.44 22.84
CA ASP A 11 -36.09 -12.19 24.27
C ASP A 11 -35.70 -13.53 24.89
N ASP A 12 -34.46 -13.64 25.38
CA ASP A 12 -34.22 -13.95 26.78
C ASP A 12 -32.73 -14.16 27.14
N VAL A 13 -32.34 -13.40 28.18
CA VAL A 13 -31.44 -13.78 29.29
C VAL A 13 -29.93 -13.86 29.01
N ILE A 14 -29.18 -12.91 29.59
CA ILE A 14 -28.38 -13.16 30.82
C ILE A 14 -28.40 -11.91 31.72
N LEU A 15 -29.09 -12.04 32.85
CA LEU A 15 -28.93 -11.18 34.03
C LEU A 15 -27.77 -11.71 34.89
N GLY A 16 -26.93 -10.79 35.36
CA GLY A 16 -26.24 -10.92 36.64
C GLY A 16 -24.74 -11.25 36.60
N SER A 17 -23.90 -10.22 36.68
CA SER A 17 -22.81 -10.21 37.67
C SER A 17 -22.42 -8.77 38.02
N ASN A 18 -22.31 -8.54 39.32
CA ASN A 18 -22.10 -7.29 40.02
C ASN A 18 -20.97 -6.43 39.42
N ILE A 19 -21.32 -5.22 38.99
CA ILE A 19 -20.35 -4.13 38.79
C ILE A 19 -20.50 -3.24 40.02
N ASP A 20 -19.42 -3.20 40.79
CA ASP A 20 -19.21 -2.36 41.96
C ASP A 20 -19.28 -0.89 41.53
N ASP A 21 -20.20 -0.14 42.14
CA ASP A 21 -20.36 1.30 41.98
C ASP A 21 -19.12 2.00 42.53
N THR A 22 -18.34 2.66 41.67
CA THR A 22 -17.59 3.90 41.95
C THR A 22 -16.79 4.36 40.73
N ASP A 23 -17.49 4.91 39.72
CA ASP A 23 -16.94 6.00 38.89
C ASP A 23 -18.10 6.67 38.10
N THR A 24 -19.05 7.23 38.84
CA THR A 24 -20.14 8.06 38.32
C THR A 24 -19.67 9.48 38.04
N ASP A 25 -18.68 9.67 37.16
CA ASP A 25 -18.21 11.00 36.73
C ASP A 25 -17.70 10.99 35.28
N ALA A 26 -18.54 10.52 34.35
CA ALA A 26 -18.57 10.96 32.94
C ALA A 26 -19.77 10.34 32.20
N ILE A 27 -20.98 10.48 32.75
CA ILE A 27 -22.17 10.42 31.89
C ILE A 27 -22.14 11.75 31.13
N TYR A 28 -21.51 11.74 29.95
CA TYR A 28 -21.75 12.80 28.98
C TYR A 28 -23.26 12.90 28.83
N ASP A 29 -23.80 14.07 29.14
CA ASP A 29 -25.21 14.37 28.92
C ASP A 29 -25.47 14.34 27.40
N LEU A 30 -25.74 13.13 26.91
CA LEU A 30 -26.12 12.91 25.52
C LEU A 30 -27.53 13.45 25.25
N SER A 31 -28.27 13.89 26.27
CA SER A 31 -29.62 14.43 26.06
C SER A 31 -29.61 15.75 25.28
N ASP A 32 -28.56 16.57 25.43
CA ASP A 32 -28.35 17.79 24.64
C ASP A 32 -28.02 17.53 23.15
N TYR A 33 -27.67 16.29 22.78
CA TYR A 33 -27.47 15.85 21.38
C TYR A 33 -28.64 15.03 20.82
N LEU A 34 -29.67 14.79 21.63
CA LEU A 34 -30.86 14.01 21.24
C LEU A 34 -32.05 14.88 20.85
N ASP A 35 -31.88 16.19 20.73
CA ASP A 35 -32.90 17.07 20.18
C ASP A 35 -32.89 17.05 18.63
N ASP A 36 -34.03 16.61 18.10
CA ASP A 36 -34.51 16.76 16.72
C ASP A 36 -33.99 15.81 15.62
N PHE A 37 -33.94 14.50 15.90
CA PHE A 37 -34.02 13.50 14.82
C PHE A 37 -35.46 13.43 14.27
N GLN A 38 -35.90 14.48 13.56
CA GLN A 38 -37.01 14.32 12.63
C GLN A 38 -36.63 13.23 11.62
N HIS A 39 -37.32 12.09 11.67
CA HIS A 39 -37.13 11.03 10.70
C HIS A 39 -37.32 11.61 9.29
N ARG A 40 -36.22 11.83 8.58
CA ARG A 40 -36.23 12.24 7.18
C ARG A 40 -37.10 11.24 6.42
N LYS A 41 -38.03 11.76 5.60
CA LYS A 41 -38.82 10.91 4.69
C LYS A 41 -37.87 10.12 3.80
N ARG A 42 -38.03 8.79 3.80
CA ARG A 42 -37.29 7.91 2.90
C ARG A 42 -37.60 8.29 1.45
N THR A 43 -36.56 8.67 0.74
CA THR A 43 -36.48 8.86 -0.70
C THR A 43 -36.15 7.53 -1.38
N PRO A 44 -36.35 7.39 -2.70
CA PRO A 44 -35.84 6.24 -3.43
C PRO A 44 -34.35 6.00 -3.15
N GLY A 45 -33.54 7.05 -3.03
CA GLY A 45 -32.12 6.96 -2.69
C GLY A 45 -31.80 6.30 -1.33
N ASP A 46 -32.80 6.06 -0.48
CA ASP A 46 -32.66 5.33 0.77
C ASP A 46 -32.83 3.80 0.60
N ASP A 47 -33.24 3.34 -0.59
CA ASP A 47 -33.18 1.93 -1.03
C ASP A 47 -32.47 1.78 -2.38
N PRO A 48 -31.16 2.07 -2.44
CA PRO A 48 -30.41 2.06 -3.69
C PRO A 48 -30.26 0.65 -4.28
N LEU A 49 -30.19 -0.38 -3.44
CA LEU A 49 -30.09 -1.76 -3.91
C LEU A 49 -31.44 -2.30 -4.39
N GLY A 50 -32.55 -1.97 -3.72
CA GLY A 50 -33.88 -2.33 -4.20
C GLY A 50 -34.20 -1.71 -5.57
N GLN A 51 -33.71 -0.50 -5.84
CA GLN A 51 -33.77 0.11 -7.17
C GLN A 51 -32.86 -0.55 -8.20
N TRP A 52 -31.68 -1.04 -7.79
CA TRP A 52 -30.72 -1.65 -8.71
C TRP A 52 -31.07 -3.08 -9.10
N VAL A 53 -31.71 -3.85 -8.21
CA VAL A 53 -32.06 -5.27 -8.43
C VAL A 53 -32.76 -5.54 -9.78
N PRO A 54 -33.78 -4.75 -10.20
CA PRO A 54 -34.42 -4.93 -11.50
C PRO A 54 -33.49 -4.77 -12.72
N HIS A 55 -32.33 -4.10 -12.55
CA HIS A 55 -31.37 -3.82 -13.62
C HIS A 55 -30.18 -4.78 -13.64
N ILE A 56 -30.12 -5.79 -12.75
CA ILE A 56 -28.97 -6.70 -12.65
C ILE A 56 -28.60 -7.32 -14.01
N ASP A 57 -29.59 -7.78 -14.77
CA ASP A 57 -29.36 -8.39 -16.08
C ASP A 57 -28.76 -7.39 -17.09
N GLU A 58 -29.19 -6.13 -17.08
CA GLU A 58 -28.63 -5.07 -17.94
C GLU A 58 -27.16 -4.79 -17.61
N TYR A 59 -26.82 -4.74 -16.31
CA TYR A 59 -25.43 -4.55 -15.87
C TYR A 59 -24.56 -5.77 -16.18
N LEU A 60 -25.12 -6.99 -16.05
CA LEU A 60 -24.41 -8.21 -16.39
C LEU A 60 -24.15 -8.29 -17.89
N ASP A 61 -25.14 -7.96 -18.72
CA ASP A 61 -25.00 -7.90 -20.17
C ASP A 61 -23.91 -6.90 -20.57
N GLU A 62 -23.83 -5.74 -19.92
CA GLU A 62 -22.75 -4.77 -20.15
C GLU A 62 -21.38 -5.32 -19.74
N LEU A 63 -21.26 -6.01 -18.60
CA LEU A 63 -20.02 -6.67 -18.20
C LEU A 63 -19.58 -7.70 -19.25
N MET A 64 -20.49 -8.56 -19.70
CA MET A 64 -20.22 -9.56 -20.74
C MET A 64 -19.85 -8.91 -22.09
N ARG A 65 -20.52 -7.80 -22.44
CA ARG A 65 -20.21 -7.03 -23.66
C ARG A 65 -18.79 -6.47 -23.60
N LEU A 66 -18.36 -5.97 -22.44
CA LEU A 66 -17.01 -5.43 -22.21
C LEU A 66 -15.93 -6.53 -22.15
N GLU A 67 -16.28 -7.78 -21.83
CA GLU A 67 -15.37 -8.93 -21.97
C GLU A 67 -15.15 -9.33 -23.44
N GLY A 68 -16.14 -9.12 -24.32
CA GLY A 68 -16.06 -9.37 -25.76
C GLY A 68 -15.60 -8.15 -26.58
N HIS A 69 -15.85 -8.15 -27.89
CA HIS A 69 -15.56 -7.00 -28.79
C HIS A 69 -16.35 -5.73 -28.44
N GLY A 70 -17.49 -5.89 -27.76
CA GLY A 70 -18.51 -4.86 -27.69
C GLY A 70 -18.99 -4.46 -29.08
N ASP A 71 -19.09 -3.16 -29.31
CA ASP A 71 -19.57 -2.60 -30.60
C ASP A 71 -18.44 -2.47 -31.63
N TYR A 72 -17.20 -2.83 -31.26
CA TYR A 72 -16.00 -2.61 -32.08
C TYR A 72 -15.70 -3.82 -32.97
N GLN A 73 -16.60 -4.09 -33.91
CA GLN A 73 -16.53 -5.26 -34.80
C GLN A 73 -15.69 -5.02 -36.07
N ASP A 74 -15.19 -3.80 -36.26
CA ASP A 74 -14.34 -3.47 -37.40
C ASP A 74 -13.04 -4.27 -37.37
N SER A 75 -12.74 -4.98 -38.47
CA SER A 75 -11.50 -5.75 -38.59
C SER A 75 -10.28 -4.86 -38.80
N LEU A 76 -10.45 -3.64 -39.29
CA LEU A 76 -9.36 -2.70 -39.57
C LEU A 76 -9.15 -1.72 -38.41
N CYS A 77 -7.88 -1.43 -38.13
CA CYS A 77 -7.51 -0.49 -37.08
C CYS A 77 -8.09 0.90 -37.37
N PRO A 78 -8.84 1.50 -36.43
CA PRO A 78 -9.48 2.80 -36.64
C PRO A 78 -8.51 3.98 -36.72
N VAL A 79 -7.22 3.75 -36.40
CA VAL A 79 -6.18 4.78 -36.42
C VAL A 79 -5.44 4.79 -37.77
N CYS A 80 -4.99 3.63 -38.26
CA CYS A 80 -4.24 3.57 -39.52
C CYS A 80 -5.08 3.14 -40.72
N GLY A 81 -6.24 2.50 -40.51
CA GLY A 81 -7.14 2.02 -41.57
C GLY A 81 -6.59 0.86 -42.41
N ILE A 82 -5.45 0.27 -42.03
CA ILE A 82 -4.71 -0.69 -42.87
C ILE A 82 -4.57 -2.05 -42.19
N ALA A 83 -4.07 -2.08 -40.95
CA ALA A 83 -3.74 -3.32 -40.26
C ALA A 83 -4.91 -3.82 -39.40
N GLU A 84 -4.90 -5.11 -39.08
CA GLU A 84 -5.97 -5.75 -38.31
C GLU A 84 -6.05 -5.20 -36.86
N ALA A 85 -7.28 -4.96 -36.39
CA ALA A 85 -7.59 -4.47 -35.05
C ALA A 85 -7.85 -5.62 -34.07
N THR A 86 -6.82 -6.09 -33.39
CA THR A 86 -6.94 -7.25 -32.48
C THR A 86 -6.54 -6.97 -31.03
N LEU A 87 -5.91 -5.81 -30.75
CA LEU A 87 -5.38 -5.51 -29.42
C LEU A 87 -6.28 -4.52 -28.67
N ARG A 88 -6.57 -4.85 -27.41
CA ARG A 88 -7.24 -3.97 -26.45
C ARG A 88 -6.27 -3.57 -25.34
N CYS A 89 -6.40 -2.35 -24.84
CA CYS A 89 -5.80 -1.94 -23.57
C CYS A 89 -6.88 -1.90 -22.48
N SER A 90 -6.60 -2.49 -21.32
CA SER A 90 -7.51 -2.49 -20.17
C SER A 90 -7.36 -1.27 -19.25
N ASP A 91 -6.36 -0.43 -19.49
CA ASP A 91 -6.05 0.74 -18.66
C ASP A 91 -6.28 2.07 -19.40
N CYS A 92 -6.57 2.06 -20.71
CA CYS A 92 -6.99 3.25 -21.46
C CYS A 92 -8.51 3.42 -21.39
N ASP A 93 -8.98 4.66 -21.50
CA ASP A 93 -10.42 4.98 -21.63
C ASP A 93 -11.00 4.61 -23.01
N ASP A 94 -10.16 4.19 -23.95
CA ASP A 94 -10.56 3.79 -25.31
C ASP A 94 -10.66 2.28 -25.41
N LEU A 95 -11.91 1.81 -25.59
CA LEU A 95 -12.25 0.39 -25.63
C LEU A 95 -12.09 -0.24 -27.03
N ARG A 96 -11.80 0.58 -28.06
CA ARG A 96 -11.59 0.13 -29.44
C ARG A 96 -10.38 -0.79 -29.55
N LEU A 97 -10.47 -1.72 -30.49
CA LEU A 97 -9.34 -2.56 -30.88
C LEU A 97 -8.40 -1.81 -31.81
N LEU A 98 -7.10 -2.00 -31.61
CA LEU A 98 -6.04 -1.39 -32.40
C LEU A 98 -5.11 -2.47 -32.97
N CYS A 99 -4.37 -2.13 -34.01
CA CYS A 99 -3.26 -2.95 -34.48
C CYS A 99 -2.03 -2.77 -33.59
N ALA A 100 -1.07 -3.70 -33.68
CA ALA A 100 0.16 -3.67 -32.85
C ALA A 100 0.92 -2.35 -32.95
N GLY A 101 1.12 -1.81 -34.16
CA GLY A 101 1.85 -0.56 -34.36
C GLY A 101 1.18 0.66 -33.71
N CYS A 102 -0.14 0.77 -33.83
CA CYS A 102 -0.91 1.85 -33.20
C CYS A 102 -0.96 1.69 -31.69
N THR A 103 -1.08 0.46 -31.18
CA THR A 103 -0.99 0.15 -29.75
C THR A 103 0.36 0.59 -29.20
N ILE A 104 1.49 0.20 -29.80
CA ILE A 104 2.83 0.59 -29.35
C ILE A 104 2.97 2.13 -29.34
N SER A 105 2.59 2.77 -30.44
CA SER A 105 2.71 4.23 -30.59
C SER A 105 1.93 4.98 -29.51
N ARG A 106 0.72 4.52 -29.18
CA ARG A 106 -0.11 5.11 -28.12
C ARG A 106 0.46 4.90 -26.72
N HIS A 107 1.18 3.80 -26.50
CA HIS A 107 1.69 3.41 -25.19
C HIS A 107 3.16 3.78 -24.95
N LEU A 108 3.79 4.55 -25.85
CA LEU A 108 5.16 5.06 -25.64
C LEU A 108 5.30 5.78 -24.28
N ALA A 109 4.30 6.58 -23.91
CA ALA A 109 4.27 7.30 -22.64
C ALA A 109 3.62 6.52 -21.48
N ASN A 110 3.00 5.36 -21.78
CA ASN A 110 2.26 4.53 -20.82
C ASN A 110 2.70 3.05 -20.90
N PRO A 111 4.00 2.75 -20.66
CA PRO A 111 4.57 1.43 -20.94
C PRO A 111 4.15 0.34 -19.93
N VAL A 112 3.39 0.70 -18.89
CA VAL A 112 2.88 -0.20 -17.85
C VAL A 112 1.39 -0.53 -18.05
N HIS A 113 0.78 -0.07 -19.13
CA HIS A 113 -0.60 -0.43 -19.42
C HIS A 113 -0.72 -1.91 -19.81
N ARG A 114 -1.77 -2.54 -19.31
CA ARG A 114 -2.09 -3.94 -19.59
C ARG A 114 -2.83 -4.03 -20.91
N VAL A 115 -2.36 -4.93 -21.77
CA VAL A 115 -2.90 -5.14 -23.11
C VAL A 115 -3.21 -6.61 -23.32
N SER A 116 -4.22 -6.88 -24.14
CA SER A 116 -4.63 -8.23 -24.50
C SER A 116 -4.90 -8.30 -25.99
N VAL A 117 -4.72 -9.49 -26.57
CA VAL A 117 -4.98 -9.79 -27.97
C VAL A 117 -6.22 -10.67 -28.08
N TRP A 118 -7.08 -10.35 -29.03
CA TRP A 118 -8.24 -11.19 -29.35
C TRP A 118 -7.78 -12.45 -30.10
N THR A 119 -8.15 -13.63 -29.59
CA THR A 119 -7.81 -14.93 -30.20
C THR A 119 -8.82 -15.42 -31.24
N GLY A 120 -9.93 -14.71 -31.39
CA GLY A 120 -11.13 -15.18 -32.10
C GLY A 120 -12.27 -15.53 -31.14
N THR A 121 -11.94 -15.95 -29.91
CA THR A 121 -12.94 -16.39 -28.91
C THR A 121 -12.83 -15.69 -27.57
N TYR A 122 -11.64 -15.26 -27.15
CA TYR A 122 -11.41 -14.54 -25.91
C TYR A 122 -10.20 -13.61 -26.01
N PHE A 123 -10.05 -12.71 -25.04
CA PHE A 123 -8.84 -11.90 -24.90
C PHE A 123 -7.77 -12.66 -24.13
N GLN A 124 -6.66 -12.96 -24.80
CA GLN A 124 -5.47 -13.49 -24.18
C GLN A 124 -4.55 -12.35 -23.74
N GLN A 125 -4.04 -12.41 -22.52
CA GLN A 125 -3.08 -11.42 -22.02
C GLN A 125 -1.81 -11.43 -22.89
N THR A 126 -1.27 -10.24 -23.13
CA THR A 126 0.05 -10.04 -23.74
C THR A 126 0.71 -8.86 -23.04
N SER A 127 1.91 -8.48 -23.47
CA SER A 127 2.61 -7.32 -22.92
C SER A 127 3.05 -6.40 -24.03
N LEU A 128 3.18 -5.11 -23.70
CA LEU A 128 3.76 -4.14 -24.62
C LEU A 128 5.19 -4.55 -25.03
N LYS A 129 5.95 -5.18 -24.12
CA LYS A 129 7.24 -5.80 -24.42
C LYS A 129 7.13 -6.88 -25.49
N ALA A 130 6.17 -7.80 -25.38
CA ALA A 130 5.94 -8.84 -26.38
C ALA A 130 5.53 -8.28 -27.75
N LEU A 131 4.87 -7.12 -27.78
CA LEU A 131 4.59 -6.37 -29.00
C LEU A 131 5.83 -5.64 -29.57
N GLY A 132 6.93 -5.57 -28.81
CA GLY A 132 8.17 -4.91 -29.21
C GLY A 132 8.36 -3.49 -28.68
N LEU A 133 7.49 -3.01 -27.78
CA LEU A 133 7.72 -1.74 -27.09
C LEU A 133 8.95 -1.86 -26.19
N ARG A 134 9.86 -0.90 -26.33
CA ARG A 134 11.02 -0.72 -25.45
C ARG A 134 11.01 0.69 -24.86
N VAL A 135 11.36 0.78 -23.59
CA VAL A 135 11.51 2.03 -22.86
C VAL A 135 13.00 2.39 -22.86
N GLN A 136 13.32 3.58 -23.36
CA GLN A 136 14.66 4.13 -23.29
C GLN A 136 14.79 5.02 -22.05
N LEU A 137 15.51 4.56 -21.03
CA LEU A 137 15.75 5.39 -19.84
C LEU A 137 16.67 6.56 -20.16
N GLY A 138 16.40 7.68 -19.48
CA GLY A 138 17.11 8.95 -19.66
C GLY A 138 16.73 9.72 -20.92
N HIS A 139 15.75 9.26 -21.71
CA HIS A 139 15.27 9.93 -22.92
C HIS A 139 13.75 10.15 -22.85
N PRO A 140 13.21 11.16 -23.57
CA PRO A 140 11.78 11.30 -23.78
C PRO A 140 11.15 10.05 -24.41
N PRO A 141 9.86 9.76 -24.14
CA PRO A 141 9.15 8.66 -24.78
C PRO A 141 9.25 8.70 -26.31
N GLY A 142 9.63 7.57 -26.91
CA GLY A 142 9.77 7.42 -28.37
C GLY A 142 11.15 7.76 -28.94
N GLU A 143 12.01 8.43 -28.17
CA GLU A 143 13.40 8.65 -28.57
C GLU A 143 14.27 7.41 -28.34
N ARG A 144 15.34 7.30 -29.12
CA ARG A 144 16.31 6.19 -29.04
C ARG A 144 17.70 6.73 -28.75
N CYS A 145 18.44 6.02 -27.90
CA CYS A 145 19.84 6.33 -27.70
C CYS A 145 20.67 5.93 -28.93
N LEU A 146 21.75 6.68 -29.21
CA LEU A 146 22.71 6.33 -30.27
C LEU A 146 23.51 5.05 -29.95
N ASN A 147 23.66 4.73 -28.67
CA ASN A 147 24.36 3.53 -28.21
C ASN A 147 23.59 2.88 -27.04
N PRO A 148 22.44 2.25 -27.30
CA PRO A 148 21.61 1.68 -26.25
C PRO A 148 22.26 0.42 -25.68
N ALA A 149 22.27 0.31 -24.34
CA ALA A 149 22.56 -0.94 -23.66
C ALA A 149 21.26 -1.61 -23.23
N HIS A 150 21.02 -2.84 -23.67
CA HIS A 150 19.85 -3.59 -23.25
C HIS A 150 19.95 -3.98 -21.77
N ALA A 151 18.79 -4.10 -21.11
CA ALA A 151 18.71 -4.76 -19.82
C ALA A 151 19.31 -6.17 -19.89
N PHE A 152 19.98 -6.55 -18.80
CA PHE A 152 20.54 -7.89 -18.66
C PHE A 152 19.49 -8.96 -18.97
N ALA A 153 19.81 -9.89 -19.87
CA ALA A 153 18.92 -10.96 -20.31
C ALA A 153 17.51 -10.52 -20.77
N ASP A 154 17.32 -9.24 -21.09
CA ASP A 154 16.02 -8.62 -21.36
C ASP A 154 14.97 -8.98 -20.29
N ASP A 155 15.36 -9.11 -19.01
CA ASP A 155 14.53 -9.70 -17.95
C ASP A 155 13.97 -8.69 -16.92
N PHE A 156 14.00 -7.40 -17.27
CA PHE A 156 13.65 -6.31 -16.35
C PHE A 156 12.19 -6.34 -15.90
N VAL A 157 11.98 -6.18 -14.59
CA VAL A 157 10.64 -6.18 -13.97
C VAL A 157 10.33 -4.84 -13.32
N LEU A 158 9.28 -4.18 -13.77
CA LEU A 158 8.76 -2.94 -13.19
C LEU A 158 7.51 -3.22 -12.35
N LEU A 159 7.54 -2.78 -11.09
CA LEU A 159 6.39 -2.85 -10.18
C LEU A 159 5.58 -1.56 -10.30
N ASP A 160 4.31 -1.67 -10.69
CA ASP A 160 3.38 -0.55 -10.73
C ASP A 160 2.08 -0.87 -10.00
N SER A 161 1.27 0.14 -9.70
CA SER A 161 0.00 0.00 -8.99
C SER A 161 -1.02 -0.91 -9.69
N ASN A 162 -0.92 -1.09 -11.02
CA ASN A 162 -1.83 -1.92 -11.80
C ASN A 162 -1.29 -3.35 -12.04
N GLY A 163 -0.06 -3.67 -11.63
CA GLY A 163 0.53 -4.99 -11.81
C GLY A 163 2.07 -5.02 -11.79
N ILE A 164 2.61 -6.20 -12.04
CA ILE A 164 4.04 -6.50 -12.17
C ILE A 164 4.33 -6.72 -13.65
N HIS A 165 5.16 -5.85 -14.22
CA HIS A 165 5.36 -5.79 -15.67
C HIS A 165 6.75 -6.22 -16.07
N GLU A 166 6.84 -7.13 -17.02
CA GLU A 166 8.07 -7.32 -17.77
C GLU A 166 8.16 -6.27 -18.87
N ILE A 167 9.19 -5.43 -18.84
CA ILE A 167 9.36 -4.36 -19.82
C ILE A 167 10.67 -4.53 -20.58
N GLY A 168 10.64 -4.26 -21.89
CA GLY A 168 11.85 -4.08 -22.67
C GLY A 168 12.47 -2.75 -22.27
N LEU A 169 13.70 -2.78 -21.75
CA LEU A 169 14.33 -1.60 -21.18
C LEU A 169 15.73 -1.42 -21.74
N ASP A 170 16.01 -0.21 -22.17
CA ASP A 170 17.30 0.22 -22.70
C ASP A 170 17.86 1.35 -21.84
N PHE A 171 19.17 1.31 -21.60
CA PHE A 171 19.91 2.23 -20.75
C PHE A 171 20.93 3.01 -21.56
N SER A 172 21.27 4.20 -21.05
CA SER A 172 22.46 4.96 -21.43
C SER A 172 23.54 4.95 -20.34
N THR A 173 23.29 4.24 -19.23
CA THR A 173 24.16 4.15 -18.04
C THR A 173 24.92 2.83 -17.98
N SER A 174 26.05 2.80 -17.27
CA SER A 174 26.83 1.57 -17.02
C SER A 174 26.18 0.62 -16.02
N ASP A 175 25.27 1.12 -15.18
CA ASP A 175 24.54 0.32 -14.20
C ASP A 175 23.42 -0.48 -14.87
N GLN A 176 23.28 -1.76 -14.48
CA GLN A 176 22.28 -2.68 -15.01
C GLN A 176 21.26 -3.08 -13.92
N PRO A 177 20.30 -2.20 -13.57
CA PRO A 177 19.25 -2.57 -12.63
C PRO A 177 18.37 -3.66 -13.22
N LYS A 178 17.86 -4.55 -12.36
CA LYS A 178 16.97 -5.67 -12.75
C LYS A 178 15.50 -5.42 -12.43
N THR A 179 15.22 -4.39 -11.63
CA THR A 179 13.85 -4.06 -11.21
C THR A 179 13.76 -2.61 -10.77
N ALA A 180 12.55 -2.06 -10.85
CA ALA A 180 12.20 -0.77 -10.28
C ALA A 180 10.74 -0.81 -9.78
N ALA A 181 10.34 0.21 -9.03
CA ALA A 181 8.95 0.46 -8.68
C ALA A 181 8.56 1.88 -9.09
N THR A 182 7.33 2.07 -9.55
CA THR A 182 6.80 3.42 -9.78
C THR A 182 6.61 4.14 -8.45
N PHE A 183 6.76 5.46 -8.45
CA PHE A 183 6.46 6.27 -7.26
C PHE A 183 5.00 6.16 -6.84
N ARG A 184 4.09 6.01 -7.80
CA ARG A 184 2.66 5.77 -7.55
C ARG A 184 2.45 4.52 -6.70
N LEU A 185 3.10 3.40 -7.03
CA LEU A 185 3.02 2.18 -6.23
C LEU A 185 3.52 2.40 -4.80
N LEU A 186 4.69 3.04 -4.65
CA LEU A 186 5.31 3.30 -3.34
C LEU A 186 4.46 4.26 -2.49
N GLU A 187 3.83 5.25 -3.11
CA GLU A 187 2.90 6.18 -2.46
C GLU A 187 1.61 5.49 -2.01
N THR A 188 0.98 4.71 -2.89
CA THR A 188 -0.22 3.91 -2.58
C THR A 188 0.06 2.97 -1.40
N PHE A 189 1.16 2.22 -1.43
CA PHE A 189 1.50 1.34 -0.32
C PHE A 189 1.78 2.12 0.97
N HIS A 190 2.51 3.24 0.90
CA HIS A 190 2.78 4.06 2.08
C HIS A 190 1.46 4.51 2.73
N LEU A 191 0.53 5.06 1.96
CA LEU A 191 -0.77 5.50 2.44
C LEU A 191 -1.58 4.36 3.07
N LEU A 192 -1.71 3.23 2.38
CA LEU A 192 -2.46 2.08 2.90
C LEU A 192 -1.83 1.50 4.16
N SER A 193 -0.50 1.46 4.24
CA SER A 193 0.23 0.92 5.39
C SER A 193 0.13 1.76 6.66
N VAL A 194 -0.26 3.04 6.54
CA VAL A 194 -0.53 3.91 7.70
C VAL A 194 -2.01 3.99 8.05
N GLN A 195 -2.89 3.82 7.06
CA GLN A 195 -4.35 3.92 7.25
C GLN A 195 -4.99 2.59 7.67
N THR A 196 -4.37 1.47 7.32
CA THR A 196 -4.95 0.13 7.49
C THR A 196 -3.94 -0.80 8.14
N LYS A 197 -4.38 -2.01 8.51
CA LYS A 197 -3.50 -3.06 9.05
C LYS A 197 -2.83 -3.92 7.97
N ILE A 198 -2.75 -3.43 6.72
CA ILE A 198 -2.16 -4.19 5.61
C ILE A 198 -0.65 -4.40 5.79
N SER A 199 -0.21 -5.64 5.67
CA SER A 199 1.21 -5.97 5.62
C SER A 199 1.79 -5.78 4.22
N GLY A 200 3.12 -5.62 4.13
CA GLY A 200 3.79 -5.58 2.83
C GLY A 200 3.59 -6.85 2.00
N PHE A 201 3.48 -8.00 2.67
CA PHE A 201 3.23 -9.29 2.02
C PHE A 201 1.82 -9.36 1.40
N GLU A 202 0.79 -8.94 2.13
CA GLU A 202 -0.59 -8.94 1.61
C GLU A 202 -0.74 -7.96 0.45
N PHE A 203 -0.16 -6.76 0.56
CA PHE A 203 -0.18 -5.80 -0.53
C PHE A 203 0.53 -6.34 -1.79
N TYR A 204 1.72 -6.91 -1.62
CA TYR A 204 2.47 -7.48 -2.74
C TYR A 204 1.74 -8.70 -3.35
N SER A 205 1.11 -9.54 -2.52
CA SER A 205 0.34 -10.69 -2.99
C SER A 205 -0.89 -10.25 -3.78
N ALA A 206 -1.58 -9.19 -3.34
CA ALA A 206 -2.66 -8.57 -4.10
C ALA A 206 -2.16 -8.01 -5.43
N LEU A 207 -0.97 -7.41 -5.46
CA LEU A 207 -0.35 -6.91 -6.69
C LEU A 207 0.01 -8.03 -7.68
N ALA A 208 0.57 -9.14 -7.18
CA ALA A 208 0.85 -10.32 -7.98
C ALA A 208 -0.44 -10.90 -8.57
N ARG A 209 -1.51 -11.03 -7.76
CA ARG A 209 -2.83 -11.47 -8.22
C ARG A 209 -3.49 -10.49 -9.20
N ARG A 210 -3.23 -9.19 -9.06
CA ARG A 210 -3.70 -8.21 -10.04
C ARG A 210 -3.04 -8.38 -11.41
N THR A 211 -1.84 -8.95 -11.44
CA THR A 211 -1.10 -9.29 -12.66
C THR A 211 -1.63 -10.59 -13.26
N ASP A 212 -1.69 -11.65 -12.46
CA ASP A 212 -2.36 -12.91 -12.81
C ASP A 212 -3.09 -13.48 -11.58
N ASN A 213 -4.42 -13.54 -11.67
CA ASN A 213 -5.27 -14.10 -10.61
C ASN A 213 -5.61 -15.58 -10.84
N THR A 214 -5.22 -16.14 -11.99
CA THR A 214 -5.49 -17.54 -12.34
C THR A 214 -4.42 -18.48 -11.80
N GLY A 215 -3.19 -17.97 -11.61
CA GLY A 215 -2.04 -18.77 -11.20
C GLY A 215 -1.46 -19.63 -12.33
N VAL A 216 -1.89 -19.40 -13.57
CA VAL A 216 -1.41 -20.10 -14.76
C VAL A 216 -0.02 -19.63 -15.15
N GLU A 217 0.24 -18.32 -15.00
CA GLU A 217 1.54 -17.72 -15.32
C GLU A 217 2.25 -17.21 -14.07
N PRO A 218 3.36 -17.86 -13.64
CA PRO A 218 4.04 -17.45 -12.43
C PRO A 218 4.68 -16.08 -12.61
N VAL A 219 4.19 -15.11 -11.84
CA VAL A 219 4.76 -13.76 -11.81
C VAL A 219 6.13 -13.78 -11.14
N LYS A 220 7.12 -13.12 -11.75
CA LYS A 220 8.48 -13.01 -11.21
C LYS A 220 8.47 -12.35 -9.83
N ASP A 221 8.92 -13.09 -8.81
CA ASP A 221 8.99 -12.54 -7.45
C ASP A 221 10.05 -11.44 -7.33
N ARG A 222 9.60 -10.32 -6.77
CA ARG A 222 10.37 -9.11 -6.45
C ARG A 222 9.99 -8.57 -5.07
N TYR A 223 9.31 -9.35 -4.22
CA TYR A 223 8.93 -8.93 -2.88
C TYR A 223 10.10 -8.41 -2.03
N PRO A 224 11.29 -9.06 -2.00
CA PRO A 224 12.43 -8.54 -1.26
C PRO A 224 12.90 -7.17 -1.76
N SER A 225 12.89 -6.97 -3.08
CA SER A 225 13.23 -5.68 -3.72
C SER A 225 12.18 -4.63 -3.41
N PHE A 226 10.89 -4.97 -3.47
CA PHE A 226 9.79 -4.11 -3.08
C PHE A 226 9.94 -3.61 -1.64
N MET A 227 10.17 -4.52 -0.68
CA MET A 227 10.35 -4.14 0.72
C MET A 227 11.58 -3.26 0.95
N ARG A 228 12.64 -3.42 0.14
CA ARG A 228 13.80 -2.54 0.16
C ARG A 228 13.46 -1.14 -0.35
N MET A 229 12.81 -1.05 -1.51
CA MET A 229 12.34 0.23 -2.08
C MET A 229 11.37 0.96 -1.14
N VAL A 230 10.51 0.24 -0.42
CA VAL A 230 9.64 0.81 0.63
C VAL A 230 10.45 1.43 1.77
N ARG A 231 11.52 0.76 2.24
CA ARG A 231 12.39 1.30 3.29
C ARG A 231 13.09 2.57 2.83
N GLU A 232 13.64 2.56 1.63
CA GLU A 232 14.27 3.71 0.98
C GLU A 232 13.28 4.87 0.83
N TRP A 233 12.08 4.60 0.28
CA TRP A 233 11.02 5.58 0.11
C TRP A 233 10.60 6.25 1.42
N ARG A 234 10.36 5.47 2.47
CA ARG A 234 9.97 6.01 3.78
C ARG A 234 11.07 6.88 4.38
N HIS A 235 12.32 6.47 4.24
CA HIS A 235 13.48 7.25 4.69
C HIS A 235 13.59 8.58 3.93
N LEU A 236 13.48 8.56 2.60
CA LEU A 236 13.49 9.76 1.76
C LEU A 236 12.32 10.70 2.06
N LYS A 237 11.10 10.17 2.27
CA LYS A 237 9.92 10.98 2.64
C LYS A 237 10.10 11.65 4.01
N MET A 238 10.73 10.97 4.98
CA MET A 238 11.08 11.57 6.28
C MET A 238 12.06 12.73 6.09
N LEU A 239 13.18 12.51 5.40
CA LEU A 239 14.19 13.54 5.14
C LEU A 239 13.62 14.73 4.36
N LYS A 240 12.80 14.47 3.34
CA LYS A 240 12.12 15.50 2.55
C LYS A 240 11.20 16.36 3.43
N ARG A 241 10.41 15.75 4.31
CA ARG A 241 9.50 16.46 5.23
C ARG A 241 10.27 17.32 6.25
N ALA A 242 11.46 16.88 6.66
CA ALA A 242 12.36 17.64 7.53
C ALA A 242 13.23 18.66 6.78
N GLY A 243 12.99 18.92 5.49
CA GLY A 243 13.73 19.91 4.70
C GLY A 243 15.18 19.54 4.38
N ARG A 244 15.60 18.30 4.64
CA ARG A 244 17.01 17.89 4.55
C ARG A 244 17.59 17.84 3.14
N GLY A 245 16.74 17.85 2.11
CA GLY A 245 17.17 17.85 0.71
C GLY A 245 17.79 19.17 0.24
N LEU A 246 17.62 20.26 0.98
CA LEU A 246 18.15 21.59 0.65
C LEU A 246 19.27 22.05 1.61
N ASP A 247 19.64 21.21 2.58
CA ASP A 247 20.72 21.53 3.50
C ASP A 247 22.08 21.36 2.79
N PRO A 248 22.96 22.38 2.79
CA PRO A 248 24.29 22.29 2.16
C PRO A 248 25.17 21.16 2.69
N GLY A 249 25.01 20.76 3.96
CA GLY A 249 25.71 19.63 4.58
C GLY A 249 25.03 18.27 4.33
N GLY A 250 23.94 18.26 3.56
CA GLY A 250 23.20 17.07 3.15
C GLY A 250 22.58 16.29 4.32
N VAL A 251 22.36 14.99 4.08
CA VAL A 251 21.77 14.08 5.08
C VAL A 251 22.70 13.91 6.29
N SER A 252 24.02 13.91 6.08
CA SER A 252 25.03 13.77 7.14
C SER A 252 25.00 14.88 8.18
N ALA A 253 24.55 16.09 7.81
CA ALA A 253 24.43 17.21 8.73
C ALA A 253 23.14 17.19 9.59
N THR A 254 22.30 16.16 9.44
CA THR A 254 21.06 16.03 10.19
C THR A 254 21.37 15.80 11.67
N GLN A 255 20.99 16.76 12.51
CA GLN A 255 21.20 16.68 13.95
C GLN A 255 20.34 15.57 14.59
N PRO A 256 20.75 15.03 15.75
CA PRO A 256 19.92 14.12 16.53
C PRO A 256 18.52 14.71 16.76
N GLY A 257 17.48 13.94 16.46
CA GLY A 257 16.09 14.38 16.52
C GLY A 257 15.67 15.42 15.48
N GLY A 258 16.53 15.80 14.53
CA GLY A 258 16.24 16.85 13.54
C GLY A 258 15.12 16.53 12.54
N CYS A 259 14.69 15.28 12.46
CA CYS A 259 13.52 14.80 11.72
C CYS A 259 12.36 14.35 12.65
N ALA A 260 12.49 14.51 13.96
CA ALA A 260 11.42 14.18 14.90
C ALA A 260 10.38 15.31 14.93
N VAL A 261 9.10 14.94 14.90
CA VAL A 261 8.00 15.88 15.17
C VAL A 261 7.67 15.79 16.65
N LEU A 262 7.47 16.94 17.30
CA LEU A 262 7.03 17.01 18.69
C LEU A 262 5.73 16.22 18.86
N CYS A 263 5.74 15.26 19.78
CA CYS A 263 4.55 14.49 20.11
C CYS A 263 3.59 15.38 20.91
N THR A 264 2.41 15.63 20.39
CA THR A 264 1.37 16.45 21.05
C THR A 264 0.78 15.81 22.29
N ALA A 265 0.90 14.48 22.42
CA ALA A 265 0.48 13.73 23.60
C ALA A 265 1.56 13.71 24.70
N CYS A 266 2.84 13.94 24.38
CA CYS A 266 3.88 14.03 25.40
C CYS A 266 3.67 15.28 26.26
N PRO A 267 3.94 15.22 27.57
CA PRO A 267 3.78 16.37 28.46
C PRO A 267 4.81 17.46 28.14
N HIS A 268 4.31 18.65 27.79
CA HIS A 268 5.07 19.87 27.52
C HIS A 268 4.60 20.97 28.48
N PRO A 269 5.34 21.23 29.58
CA PRO A 269 4.98 22.25 30.58
C PRO A 269 4.75 23.62 29.94
N GLY A 270 3.59 24.21 30.20
CA GLY A 270 3.18 25.51 29.64
C GLY A 270 2.63 25.45 28.21
N VAL A 271 2.54 24.26 27.60
CA VAL A 271 1.95 24.06 26.27
C VAL A 271 0.66 23.24 26.37
N ASN A 272 0.76 21.99 26.81
CA ASN A 272 -0.39 21.07 26.92
C ASN A 272 -0.58 20.51 28.34
N ILE A 273 0.26 20.91 29.29
CA ILE A 273 0.11 20.65 30.72
C ILE A 273 0.50 21.91 31.53
N PRO A 274 -0.08 22.13 32.72
CA PRO A 274 0.25 23.29 33.57
C PRO A 274 1.74 23.34 33.97
N PRO A 275 2.34 24.53 34.18
CA PRO A 275 3.73 24.64 34.66
C PRO A 275 3.99 23.92 35.99
N ASN A 276 2.99 23.88 36.87
CA ASN A 276 2.99 23.17 38.14
C ASN A 276 2.51 21.70 38.04
N TRP A 277 2.57 21.07 36.87
CA TRP A 277 2.14 19.69 36.66
C TRP A 277 2.79 18.67 37.62
N LYS A 278 3.97 18.98 38.18
CA LYS A 278 4.65 18.13 39.17
C LYS A 278 3.86 17.99 40.46
N ASP A 279 3.02 18.97 40.78
CA ASP A 279 2.18 19.02 41.98
C ASP A 279 0.80 18.39 41.74
N ALA A 280 0.46 18.10 40.48
CA ALA A 280 -0.80 17.46 40.11
C ALA A 280 -0.75 15.93 40.29
N THR A 281 -1.90 15.33 40.61
CA THR A 281 -2.06 13.87 40.65
C THR A 281 -1.76 13.29 39.27
N LYS A 282 -0.71 12.47 39.19
CA LYS A 282 -0.22 11.90 37.92
C LYS A 282 -1.23 10.90 37.36
N LYS A 283 -2.02 11.30 36.36
CA LYS A 283 -2.77 10.37 35.52
C LYS A 283 -1.93 10.04 34.29
N SER A 284 -1.41 8.81 34.22
CA SER A 284 -0.69 8.30 33.06
C SER A 284 -1.52 7.17 32.45
N MET A 285 -1.94 7.34 31.19
CA MET A 285 -2.36 6.19 30.39
C MET A 285 -1.09 5.56 29.81
N ASP A 286 -0.89 4.27 30.10
CA ASP A 286 0.22 3.50 29.54
C ASP A 286 0.07 3.40 28.02
N ALA A 287 0.88 4.16 27.29
CA ALA A 287 1.05 4.00 25.86
C ALA A 287 2.08 2.89 25.62
N ASN A 288 1.67 1.64 25.87
CA ASN A 288 2.55 0.47 25.81
C ASN A 288 2.88 0.11 24.35
N PHE A 289 3.76 0.89 23.71
CA PHE A 289 4.29 0.60 22.39
C PHE A 289 5.32 -0.52 22.48
N ARG A 290 4.86 -1.76 22.29
CA ARG A 290 5.76 -2.93 22.22
C ARG A 290 6.50 -2.97 20.90
N LEU A 291 7.65 -2.29 20.83
CA LEU A 291 8.61 -2.43 19.73
C LEU A 291 9.36 -3.76 19.86
N LYS A 292 8.91 -4.80 19.13
CA LYS A 292 9.68 -6.04 18.99
C LYS A 292 10.86 -5.83 18.05
N ARG A 293 12.06 -5.66 18.62
CA ARG A 293 13.31 -5.61 17.84
C ARG A 293 13.65 -7.02 17.34
N LYS A 294 13.46 -7.29 16.05
CA LYS A 294 13.95 -8.53 15.43
C LYS A 294 15.48 -8.50 15.36
N LYS A 295 16.14 -9.66 15.50
CA LYS A 295 17.59 -9.76 15.26
C LYS A 295 17.88 -9.34 13.81
N VAL A 296 18.63 -8.26 13.65
CA VAL A 296 19.18 -7.84 12.36
C VAL A 296 20.37 -8.75 12.02
N SER A 297 20.62 -8.99 10.73
CA SER A 297 21.74 -9.86 10.30
C SER A 297 23.09 -9.30 10.74
N SER A 298 23.49 -8.15 10.21
CA SER A 298 24.64 -7.35 10.67
C SER A 298 24.56 -5.93 10.10
N HIS A 299 25.18 -4.95 10.75
CA HIS A 299 25.25 -3.57 10.24
C HIS A 299 25.93 -3.49 8.86
N LYS A 300 26.88 -4.39 8.56
CA LYS A 300 27.54 -4.47 7.24
C LYS A 300 26.58 -4.89 6.13
N LYS A 301 25.62 -5.77 6.42
CA LYS A 301 24.67 -6.30 5.42
C LYS A 301 23.36 -5.53 5.36
N ASP A 302 22.92 -4.99 6.49
CA ASP A 302 21.66 -4.25 6.64
C ASP A 302 21.90 -3.05 7.57
N PRO A 303 22.53 -1.97 7.07
CA PRO A 303 22.77 -0.78 7.87
C PRO A 303 21.45 -0.11 8.23
N GLY A 304 21.39 0.46 9.44
CA GLY A 304 20.30 1.36 9.79
C GLY A 304 20.37 2.62 8.92
N LEU A 305 19.26 3.02 8.30
CA LEU A 305 19.20 4.27 7.52
C LEU A 305 19.05 5.51 8.42
N ASN A 306 18.64 5.32 9.67
CA ASN A 306 18.43 6.39 10.63
C ASN A 306 19.50 6.29 11.73
N HIS A 307 20.33 7.33 11.85
CA HIS A 307 21.44 7.41 12.80
C HIS A 307 21.13 8.42 13.92
N GLY A 308 19.93 8.33 14.52
CA GLY A 308 19.52 9.30 15.54
C GLY A 308 18.67 10.45 15.01
N TYR A 309 18.30 10.45 13.73
CA TYR A 309 17.65 11.59 13.07
C TYR A 309 16.20 11.81 13.52
N ALA A 310 15.52 10.80 14.04
CA ALA A 310 14.11 10.90 14.44
C ALA A 310 13.91 10.39 15.88
N TYR A 311 12.89 9.55 16.11
CA TYR A 311 12.52 9.09 17.45
C TYR A 311 13.44 8.03 18.06
N VAL A 312 14.35 7.44 17.27
CA VAL A 312 15.28 6.41 17.73
C VAL A 312 16.66 7.03 17.85
N VAL A 313 17.30 6.86 19.02
CA VAL A 313 18.67 7.34 19.29
C VAL A 313 19.71 6.63 18.41
N GLU A 314 20.86 7.29 18.20
CA GLU A 314 21.98 6.72 17.45
C GLU A 314 22.53 5.47 18.14
N GLU A 315 22.90 4.45 17.35
CA GLU A 315 23.20 3.11 17.86
C GLU A 315 24.46 3.06 18.72
N ASN A 316 25.53 3.77 18.33
CA ASN A 316 26.78 3.77 19.09
C ASN A 316 26.64 4.56 20.38
N ALA A 317 26.00 5.73 20.33
CA ALA A 317 25.65 6.51 21.52
C ALA A 317 24.83 5.68 22.52
N TYR A 318 23.86 4.91 22.02
CA TYR A 318 23.08 3.99 22.85
C TYR A 318 23.92 2.87 23.46
N LYS A 319 24.82 2.24 22.68
CA LYS A 319 25.72 1.20 23.19
C LYS A 319 26.70 1.72 24.24
N SER A 320 27.27 2.91 24.05
CA SER A 320 28.14 3.57 25.03
C SER A 320 27.41 3.92 26.32
N HIS A 321 26.14 4.34 26.21
CA HIS A 321 25.29 4.51 27.38
C HIS A 321 25.10 3.18 28.11
N LEU A 322 24.71 2.11 27.39
CA LEU A 322 24.54 0.79 28.00
C LEU A 322 25.80 0.28 28.68
N SER A 323 27.00 0.43 28.11
CA SER A 323 28.24 -0.03 28.76
C SER A 323 28.57 0.75 30.05
N THR A 324 28.07 1.98 30.17
CA THR A 324 28.28 2.82 31.36
C THR A 324 27.33 2.44 32.50
N PHE A 325 26.12 1.97 32.17
CA PHE A 325 25.03 1.74 33.13
C PHE A 325 24.56 0.28 33.23
N SER A 326 25.12 -0.65 32.45
CA SER A 326 24.70 -2.06 32.42
C SER A 326 24.77 -2.75 33.78
N ASP A 327 25.69 -2.29 34.62
CA ASP A 327 25.97 -2.88 35.92
C ASP A 327 25.13 -2.24 37.05
N LEU A 328 24.42 -1.14 36.74
CA LEU A 328 23.63 -0.36 37.70
C LEU A 328 22.13 -0.70 37.68
N ILE A 329 21.67 -1.52 36.73
CA ILE A 329 20.28 -1.96 36.67
C ILE A 329 20.17 -3.31 37.40
N PRO A 330 19.53 -3.38 38.59
CA PRO A 330 19.22 -4.66 39.19
C PRO A 330 18.36 -5.45 38.20
N ARG A 331 18.75 -6.70 37.90
CA ARG A 331 17.91 -7.60 37.12
C ARG A 331 16.58 -7.73 37.86
N SER A 332 15.52 -7.10 37.36
CA SER A 332 14.18 -7.38 37.86
C SER A 332 13.95 -8.88 37.68
N PRO A 333 13.54 -9.62 38.73
CA PRO A 333 13.15 -11.00 38.55
C PRO A 333 11.99 -10.99 37.56
N MET A 334 12.21 -11.51 36.36
CA MET A 334 11.14 -11.68 35.38
C MET A 334 10.17 -12.71 35.95
N THR A 335 9.11 -12.27 36.62
CA THR A 335 7.90 -13.06 36.83
C THR A 335 7.14 -13.12 35.51
N ALA A 336 7.70 -13.85 34.55
CA ALA A 336 6.99 -14.28 33.37
C ALA A 336 7.41 -15.73 33.11
N THR A 337 6.70 -16.66 33.74
CA THR A 337 6.70 -18.08 33.38
C THR A 337 6.22 -18.18 31.93
N THR A 338 7.13 -18.04 30.98
CA THR A 338 6.88 -18.45 29.60
C THR A 338 7.06 -19.95 29.59
N THR A 339 5.96 -20.67 29.78
CA THR A 339 5.89 -22.10 29.46
C THR A 339 6.28 -22.23 27.99
N MET A 340 7.49 -22.74 27.74
CA MET A 340 7.90 -23.12 26.40
C MET A 340 7.04 -24.33 26.00
N LEU A 341 5.95 -24.09 25.28
CA LEU A 341 5.36 -25.12 24.44
C LEU A 341 6.33 -25.36 23.29
N SER A 342 7.16 -26.38 23.43
CA SER A 342 7.87 -27.00 22.33
C SER A 342 6.83 -27.48 21.31
N SER A 343 6.69 -26.78 20.19
CA SER A 343 6.06 -27.35 19.01
C SER A 343 7.02 -28.37 18.42
N SER A 344 6.82 -29.62 18.85
CA SER A 344 7.34 -30.80 18.18
C SER A 344 6.69 -30.88 16.81
N ARG A 345 7.52 -31.07 15.80
CA ARG A 345 7.14 -31.44 14.43
C ARG A 345 6.17 -32.62 14.46
N ILE A 346 5.08 -32.52 13.71
CA ILE A 346 4.56 -33.57 12.83
C ILE A 346 4.22 -32.88 11.51
#